data_AF-A0A314XYV0-F1
#
_entry.id   AF-A0A314XYV0-F1
#
_cell.length_a   1.000
_cell.length_b   1.000
_cell.length_c   1.000
_cell.angle_alpha   90.00
_cell.angle_beta   90.00
_cell.angle_gamma   90.00
#
_symmetry.space_group_name_H-M   'P 1'
#
loop_
_entity.id
_entity.type
_entity.pdbx_description
1 polymer ?
#
loop_
_entity_poly.entity_id
_entity_poly.type
_entity_poly.pdbx_seq_one_letter_code
_entity_poly.pdbx_strand_id
1 'polypeptide(L)'
;MGNEALQISLPLVLLTILTFSAPSATASASDRRYNVGDHVPLFVNKVGPLNNPSETYQYYDLPFCYPDPVIQKKESIGEVLNGDRLANTLYQLNFRQDKNGERLCQKKLKVAEVAKFRDAIVNDFYFQMYYDDLPVWGFVGKVEDESWTISDKGTKYYLFKHVVFDFFTMGTK
;
A
#
# COMPACT_ATOMS: atom_id res chain seq x y z
N MET A 1 -26.83 -69.15 -4.48
CA MET A 1 -25.87 -68.13 -4.05
C MET A 1 -25.99 -66.97 -5.03
N GLY A 2 -26.84 -66.00 -4.70
CA GLY A 2 -27.12 -64.85 -5.56
C GLY A 2 -25.98 -63.86 -5.48
N ASN A 3 -25.39 -63.53 -6.61
CA ASN A 3 -24.42 -62.46 -6.71
C ASN A 3 -25.20 -61.16 -6.85
N GLU A 4 -25.37 -60.45 -5.73
CA GLU A 4 -25.81 -59.07 -5.69
C GLU A 4 -24.77 -58.24 -6.46
N ALA A 5 -25.02 -58.02 -7.75
CA ALA A 5 -24.21 -57.14 -8.57
C ALA A 5 -24.35 -55.73 -7.99
N LEU A 6 -23.25 -55.25 -7.41
CA LEU A 6 -23.10 -53.93 -6.83
C LEU A 6 -23.46 -52.88 -7.88
N GLN A 7 -24.72 -52.43 -7.87
CA GLN A 7 -25.24 -51.42 -8.77
C GLN A 7 -24.76 -50.06 -8.27
N ILE A 8 -23.46 -49.79 -8.45
CA ILE A 8 -22.84 -48.50 -8.19
C ILE A 8 -23.62 -47.50 -9.03
N SER A 9 -24.42 -46.68 -8.37
CA SER A 9 -25.33 -45.75 -9.02
C SER A 9 -24.52 -44.80 -9.89
N LEU A 10 -24.80 -44.81 -11.20
CA LEU A 10 -24.26 -43.91 -12.21
C LEU A 10 -24.06 -42.43 -11.76
N PRO A 11 -24.97 -41.82 -10.96
CA PRO A 11 -24.75 -40.48 -10.42
C PRO A 11 -23.54 -40.36 -9.48
N LEU A 12 -23.19 -41.41 -8.74
CA LEU A 12 -22.04 -41.42 -7.83
C LEU A 12 -20.71 -41.42 -8.60
N VAL A 13 -20.66 -42.13 -9.72
CA VAL A 13 -19.51 -42.14 -10.64
C VAL A 13 -19.38 -40.79 -11.37
N LEU A 14 -20.51 -40.18 -11.75
CA LEU A 14 -20.50 -38.87 -12.39
C LEU A 14 -20.02 -37.77 -11.44
N LEU A 15 -20.42 -37.84 -10.16
CA LEU A 15 -20.00 -36.88 -9.14
C LEU A 15 -18.50 -36.98 -8.81
N THR A 16 -17.92 -38.18 -8.81
CA THR A 16 -16.47 -38.37 -8.60
C THR A 16 -15.63 -37.91 -9.79
N ILE A 17 -16.15 -38.00 -11.02
CA ILE A 17 -15.47 -37.44 -12.22
C ILE A 17 -15.49 -35.90 -12.19
N LEU A 18 -16.58 -35.30 -11.73
CA LEU A 18 -16.72 -33.85 -11.59
C LEU A 18 -15.81 -33.27 -10.50
N THR A 19 -15.53 -34.00 -9.42
CA THR A 19 -14.60 -33.54 -8.37
C THR A 19 -13.14 -33.71 -8.76
N PHE A 20 -12.80 -34.71 -9.58
CA PHE A 20 -11.41 -34.94 -10.02
C PHE A 20 -10.96 -34.03 -11.17
N SER A 21 -11.90 -33.43 -11.90
CA SER A 21 -11.63 -32.50 -12.99
C SER A 21 -11.59 -31.03 -12.57
N ALA A 22 -11.79 -30.73 -11.28
CA ALA A 22 -11.61 -29.38 -10.75
C ALA A 22 -10.12 -29.03 -10.78
N PRO A 23 -9.67 -28.04 -11.58
CA PRO A 23 -8.29 -27.59 -11.55
C PRO A 23 -7.99 -27.08 -10.14
N SER A 24 -6.97 -27.63 -9.50
CA SER A 24 -6.51 -27.14 -8.21
C SER A 24 -6.09 -25.67 -8.38
N ALA A 25 -6.80 -24.76 -7.71
CA ALA A 25 -6.44 -23.36 -7.67
C ALA A 25 -5.08 -23.25 -6.96
N THR A 26 -4.02 -23.07 -7.75
CA THR A 26 -2.70 -22.74 -7.20
C THR A 26 -2.69 -21.24 -6.94
N ALA A 27 -2.72 -20.86 -5.66
CA ALA A 27 -2.39 -19.50 -5.26
C ALA A 27 -0.89 -19.32 -5.48
N SER A 28 -0.50 -18.78 -6.63
CA SER A 28 0.89 -18.40 -6.86
C SER A 28 1.15 -17.11 -6.07
N ALA A 29 1.68 -17.25 -4.86
CA ALA A 29 2.48 -16.18 -4.28
C ALA A 29 3.68 -16.00 -5.21
N SER A 30 3.81 -14.81 -5.81
CA SER A 30 4.94 -14.51 -6.67
C SER A 30 6.22 -14.61 -5.82
N ASP A 31 7.01 -15.67 -6.00
CA ASP A 31 8.34 -15.80 -5.35
C ASP A 31 9.30 -14.83 -6.06
N ARG A 32 9.12 -13.53 -5.82
CA ARG A 32 9.97 -12.48 -6.38
C ARG A 32 11.28 -12.48 -5.62
N ARG A 33 12.36 -12.72 -6.35
CA ARG A 33 13.72 -12.68 -5.84
C ARG A 33 14.44 -11.51 -6.47
N TYR A 34 15.05 -10.69 -5.63
CA TYR A 34 15.83 -9.52 -6.04
C TYR A 34 17.31 -9.78 -5.79
N ASN A 35 18.16 -9.39 -6.73
CA ASN A 35 19.59 -9.26 -6.55
C ASN A 35 19.92 -7.89 -5.98
N VAL A 36 21.11 -7.76 -5.39
CA VAL A 36 21.60 -6.47 -4.89
C VAL A 36 21.59 -5.45 -6.03
N GLY A 37 20.87 -4.34 -5.82
CA GLY A 37 20.71 -3.26 -6.77
C GLY A 37 19.53 -3.37 -7.72
N ASP A 38 18.76 -4.47 -7.70
CA ASP A 38 17.53 -4.55 -8.48
C ASP A 38 16.52 -3.52 -8.00
N HIS A 39 15.82 -2.88 -8.93
CA HIS A 39 14.75 -1.95 -8.60
C HIS A 39 13.55 -2.69 -8.01
N VAL A 40 13.14 -2.30 -6.80
CA VAL A 40 11.98 -2.88 -6.13
C VAL A 40 10.77 -1.96 -6.33
N PRO A 41 9.65 -2.46 -6.87
CA PRO A 41 8.50 -1.62 -7.16
C PRO A 41 7.88 -1.07 -5.88
N LEU A 42 7.72 0.26 -5.84
CA LEU A 42 6.92 0.98 -4.85
C LEU A 42 5.73 1.61 -5.55
N PHE A 43 4.53 1.36 -5.02
CA PHE A 43 3.28 1.99 -5.47
C PHE A 43 2.67 2.79 -4.33
N VAL A 44 2.20 4.00 -4.62
CA VAL A 44 1.34 4.73 -3.68
C VAL A 44 -0.08 4.21 -3.79
N ASN A 45 -0.82 4.18 -2.69
CA ASN A 45 -2.20 3.71 -2.66
C ASN A 45 -3.15 4.86 -2.31
N LYS A 46 -3.36 5.06 -1.02
CA LYS A 46 -4.42 5.93 -0.50
C LYS A 46 -3.95 6.75 0.69
N VAL A 47 -4.71 7.81 0.97
CA VAL A 47 -4.61 8.64 2.16
C VAL A 47 -5.97 8.76 2.82
N GLY A 48 -6.01 8.88 4.14
CA GLY A 48 -7.27 9.02 4.86
C GLY A 48 -7.07 9.27 6.35
N PRO A 49 -8.13 9.73 7.04
CA PRO A 49 -8.09 9.96 8.47
C PRO A 49 -7.97 8.64 9.25
N LEU A 50 -7.14 8.60 10.28
CA LEU A 50 -7.02 7.43 11.15
C LEU A 50 -8.35 7.12 11.87
N ASN A 51 -9.11 8.16 12.22
CA ASN A 51 -10.35 8.04 12.99
C ASN A 51 -11.56 7.59 12.15
N ASN A 52 -11.44 7.55 10.82
CA ASN A 52 -12.49 7.04 9.92
C ASN A 52 -11.86 6.22 8.77
N PRO A 53 -11.41 4.98 9.03
CA PRO A 53 -10.69 4.18 8.04
C PRO A 53 -11.47 3.85 6.75
N SER A 54 -12.80 3.96 6.78
CA SER A 54 -13.66 3.78 5.61
C SER A 54 -13.52 4.92 4.59
N GLU A 55 -13.10 6.11 5.05
CA GLU A 55 -12.87 7.27 4.22
C GLU A 55 -11.45 7.22 3.63
N THR A 56 -11.37 7.01 2.32
CA THR A 56 -10.09 6.89 1.62
C THR A 56 -10.09 7.72 0.35
N TYR A 57 -8.97 8.41 0.14
CA TYR A 57 -8.68 9.27 -1.00
C TYR A 57 -7.44 8.76 -1.72
N GLN A 58 -7.24 9.15 -2.97
CA GLN A 58 -6.01 8.81 -3.69
C GLN A 58 -4.83 9.53 -3.06
N TYR A 59 -3.65 8.90 -3.09
CA TYR A 59 -2.45 9.51 -2.52
C TYR A 59 -2.17 10.93 -3.07
N TYR A 60 -2.37 11.14 -4.36
CA TYR A 60 -2.15 12.43 -5.03
C TYR A 60 -3.30 13.43 -4.91
N ASP A 61 -4.37 13.13 -4.16
CA ASP A 61 -5.40 14.12 -3.81
C ASP A 61 -4.84 15.16 -2.83
N LEU A 62 -3.85 14.75 -2.02
CA LEU A 62 -2.99 15.66 -1.27
C LEU A 62 -1.89 16.22 -2.17
N PRO A 63 -1.46 17.49 -1.98
CA PRO A 63 -0.56 18.18 -2.89
C PRO A 63 0.92 17.77 -2.77
N PHE A 64 1.18 16.47 -2.65
CA PHE A 64 2.50 15.84 -2.76
C PHE A 64 3.10 16.02 -4.15
N CYS A 65 4.35 15.59 -4.30
CA CYS A 65 4.98 15.47 -5.60
C CYS A 65 4.51 14.21 -6.30
N TYR A 66 4.13 14.35 -7.57
CA TYR A 66 3.65 13.27 -8.40
C TYR A 66 4.53 13.13 -9.64
N PRO A 67 4.67 11.91 -10.19
CA PRO A 67 5.32 11.68 -11.48
C PRO A 67 4.43 12.20 -12.63
N ASP A 68 5.05 12.61 -13.73
CA ASP A 68 4.33 13.02 -14.95
C ASP A 68 4.71 12.08 -16.12
N PRO A 69 3.79 11.23 -16.61
CA PRO A 69 2.39 11.08 -16.18
C PRO A 69 2.22 10.23 -14.91
N VAL A 70 1.08 10.42 -14.23
CA VAL A 70 0.60 9.50 -13.19
C VAL A 70 -0.04 8.29 -13.88
N ILE A 71 0.53 7.11 -13.63
CA ILE A 71 0.13 5.84 -14.24
C ILE A 71 -0.44 4.95 -13.13
N GLN A 72 -1.71 4.57 -13.30
CA GLN A 72 -2.37 3.61 -12.41
C GLN A 72 -1.88 2.19 -12.70
N LYS A 73 -1.57 1.43 -11.64
CA LYS A 73 -1.23 0.01 -11.72
C LYS A 73 -2.50 -0.77 -12.09
N LYS A 74 -2.33 -1.83 -12.87
CA LYS A 74 -3.42 -2.80 -13.06
C LYS A 74 -3.56 -3.64 -11.80
N GLU A 75 -4.69 -3.49 -11.13
CA GLU A 75 -5.01 -4.17 -9.88
C GLU A 75 -5.61 -5.55 -10.13
N SER A 76 -5.30 -6.47 -9.23
CA SER A 76 -5.95 -7.76 -9.09
C SER A 76 -7.34 -7.62 -8.47
N ILE A 77 -8.15 -8.67 -8.58
CA ILE A 77 -9.50 -8.69 -7.99
C ILE A 77 -9.44 -8.43 -6.47
N GLY A 78 -8.42 -8.94 -5.78
CA GLY A 78 -8.24 -8.71 -4.35
C GLY A 78 -7.96 -7.24 -4.01
N GLU A 79 -7.07 -6.60 -4.76
CA GLU A 79 -6.75 -5.16 -4.61
C GLU A 79 -7.99 -4.29 -4.89
N VAL A 80 -8.75 -4.60 -5.94
CA VAL A 80 -10.00 -3.89 -6.26
C VAL A 80 -11.03 -4.04 -5.14
N LEU A 81 -11.21 -5.25 -4.58
CA LEU A 81 -12.15 -5.48 -3.48
C LEU A 81 -11.71 -4.80 -2.18
N ASN A 82 -10.41 -4.63 -1.96
CA ASN A 82 -9.87 -3.84 -0.85
C ASN A 82 -9.99 -2.33 -1.07
N GLY A 83 -10.43 -1.91 -2.27
CA GLY A 83 -10.54 -0.50 -2.65
C GLY A 83 -9.18 0.16 -2.79
N ASP A 84 -8.17 -0.58 -3.24
CA ASP A 84 -6.87 0.00 -3.56
C ASP A 84 -6.98 0.88 -4.82
N ARG A 85 -6.05 1.85 -4.91
CA ARG A 85 -5.92 2.83 -5.98
C ARG A 85 -4.43 3.05 -6.25
N LEU A 86 -3.77 2.00 -6.72
CA LEU A 86 -2.32 1.93 -6.83
C LEU A 86 -1.80 2.76 -8.01
N ALA A 87 -0.86 3.67 -7.75
CA ALA A 87 -0.21 4.49 -8.78
C ALA A 87 1.33 4.46 -8.66
N ASN A 88 2.01 4.76 -9.77
CA ASN A 88 3.47 4.92 -9.81
C ASN A 88 3.93 6.07 -8.91
N THR A 89 5.20 6.01 -8.48
CA THR A 89 5.79 6.99 -7.56
C THR A 89 7.11 7.53 -8.09
N LEU A 90 7.61 8.62 -7.48
CA LEU A 90 8.93 9.17 -7.77
C LEU A 90 10.05 8.48 -6.97
N TYR A 91 9.72 7.65 -5.99
CA TYR A 91 10.71 6.96 -5.16
C TYR A 91 11.40 5.87 -5.96
N GLN A 92 12.72 5.88 -5.96
CA GLN A 92 13.54 4.82 -6.57
C GLN A 92 14.25 4.04 -5.48
N LEU A 93 13.66 2.90 -5.12
CA LEU A 93 14.19 2.01 -4.09
C LEU A 93 14.84 0.81 -4.77
N ASN A 94 16.12 0.59 -4.48
CA ASN A 94 16.88 -0.53 -4.99
C ASN A 94 17.17 -1.50 -3.85
N PHE A 95 17.08 -2.80 -4.13
CA PHE A 95 17.27 -3.84 -3.13
C PHE A 95 18.70 -3.80 -2.56
N ARG A 96 18.81 -3.77 -1.21
CA ARG A 96 20.10 -3.73 -0.49
C ARG A 96 21.03 -2.58 -0.92
N GLN A 97 20.47 -1.45 -1.32
CA GLN A 97 21.22 -0.22 -1.56
C GLN A 97 20.75 0.87 -0.60
N ASP A 98 21.63 1.24 0.32
CA ASP A 98 21.36 2.33 1.25
C ASP A 98 21.46 3.67 0.52
N LYS A 99 20.44 4.50 0.70
CA LYS A 99 20.41 5.87 0.19
C LYS A 99 20.12 6.83 1.32
N ASN A 100 21.01 7.79 1.52
CA ASN A 100 20.88 8.80 2.58
C ASN A 100 20.37 10.11 2.01
N GLY A 101 19.12 10.47 2.34
CA GLY A 101 18.57 11.81 2.11
C GLY A 101 18.38 12.19 0.64
N GLU A 102 17.87 11.28 -0.20
CA GLU A 102 17.58 11.58 -1.59
C GLU A 102 16.37 12.51 -1.73
N ARG A 103 16.57 13.65 -2.40
CA ARG A 103 15.49 14.62 -2.64
C ARG A 103 14.70 14.23 -3.89
N LEU A 104 13.45 13.80 -3.71
CA LEU A 104 12.56 13.45 -4.81
C LEU A 104 12.17 14.64 -5.70
N CYS A 105 11.90 15.79 -5.09
CA CYS A 105 11.35 16.96 -5.77
C CYS A 105 11.59 18.23 -4.96
N GLN A 106 11.38 19.37 -5.62
CA GLN A 106 11.26 20.66 -4.96
C GLN A 106 9.97 21.34 -5.43
N LYS A 107 9.04 21.54 -4.51
CA LYS A 107 7.76 22.20 -4.77
C LYS A 107 7.54 23.34 -3.80
N LYS A 108 7.11 24.49 -4.31
CA LYS A 108 6.62 25.61 -3.48
C LYS A 108 5.10 25.46 -3.33
N LEU A 109 4.63 25.27 -2.10
CA LEU A 109 3.21 25.11 -1.81
C LEU A 109 2.49 26.46 -1.85
N LYS A 110 1.32 26.49 -2.50
CA LYS A 110 0.39 27.63 -2.47
C LYS A 110 -0.39 27.65 -1.17
N VAL A 111 -0.96 28.80 -0.82
CA VAL A 111 -1.77 28.98 0.41
C VAL A 111 -2.89 27.93 0.52
N ALA A 112 -3.60 27.66 -0.58
CA ALA A 112 -4.65 26.64 -0.62
C ALA A 112 -4.13 25.21 -0.42
N GLU A 113 -2.92 24.90 -0.91
CA GLU A 113 -2.30 23.57 -0.72
C GLU A 113 -1.81 23.38 0.72
N VAL A 114 -1.29 24.46 1.34
CA VAL A 114 -0.92 24.46 2.75
C VAL A 114 -2.15 24.24 3.63
N ALA A 115 -3.28 24.87 3.30
CA ALA A 115 -4.54 24.64 4.00
C ALA A 115 -4.98 23.16 3.92
N LYS A 116 -4.95 22.55 2.73
CA LYS A 116 -5.24 21.11 2.58
C LYS A 116 -4.36 20.21 3.45
N PHE A 117 -3.06 20.47 3.49
CA PHE A 117 -2.16 19.70 4.37
C PHE A 117 -2.46 19.94 5.84
N ARG A 118 -2.77 21.19 6.23
CA ARG A 118 -3.15 21.50 7.61
C ARG A 118 -4.40 20.73 8.02
N ASP A 119 -5.43 20.71 7.17
CA ASP A 119 -6.67 19.98 7.42
C ASP A 119 -6.39 18.48 7.54
N ALA A 120 -5.54 17.92 6.68
CA ALA A 120 -5.11 16.54 6.76
C ALA A 120 -4.37 16.23 8.07
N ILE A 121 -3.49 17.13 8.53
CA ILE A 121 -2.75 16.97 9.79
C ILE A 121 -3.68 17.05 11.00
N VAL A 122 -4.65 17.96 11.00
CA VAL A 122 -5.65 18.09 12.08
C VAL A 122 -6.49 16.81 12.23
N ASN A 123 -6.74 16.10 11.12
CA ASN A 123 -7.53 14.88 11.09
C ASN A 123 -6.68 13.59 11.15
N ASP A 124 -5.41 13.69 11.57
CA ASP A 124 -4.48 12.56 11.70
C ASP A 124 -4.42 11.68 10.44
N PHE A 125 -4.30 12.32 9.27
CA PHE A 125 -4.22 11.59 8.00
C PHE A 125 -2.96 10.73 7.96
N TYR A 126 -3.16 9.47 7.56
CA TYR A 126 -2.09 8.57 7.18
C TYR A 126 -2.08 8.35 5.67
N PHE A 127 -0.94 7.95 5.13
CA PHE A 127 -0.81 7.43 3.80
C PHE A 127 -0.50 5.94 3.87
N GLN A 128 -0.91 5.22 2.82
CA GLN A 128 -0.54 3.84 2.58
C GLN A 128 0.18 3.74 1.23
N MET A 129 1.25 2.97 1.20
CA MET A 129 2.00 2.56 0.02
C MET A 129 2.20 1.05 0.04
N TYR A 130 2.64 0.49 -1.07
CA TYR A 130 3.04 -0.91 -1.17
C TYR A 130 4.45 -1.01 -1.72
N TYR A 131 5.35 -1.60 -0.93
CA TYR A 131 6.70 -1.96 -1.31
C TYR A 131 6.73 -3.46 -1.58
N ASP A 132 6.85 -3.87 -2.85
CA ASP A 132 6.75 -5.27 -3.25
C ASP A 132 5.55 -6.02 -2.64
N ASP A 133 4.36 -5.43 -2.76
CA ASP A 133 3.10 -5.94 -2.18
C ASP A 133 3.05 -5.98 -0.64
N LEU A 134 4.09 -5.51 0.06
CA LEU A 134 4.07 -5.26 1.50
C LEU A 134 3.53 -3.85 1.80
N PRO A 135 2.49 -3.73 2.63
CA PRO A 135 1.93 -2.43 2.96
C PRO A 135 2.87 -1.64 3.88
N VAL A 136 3.03 -0.36 3.57
CA VAL A 136 3.79 0.62 4.34
C VAL A 136 2.86 1.77 4.68
N TRP A 137 2.86 2.19 5.93
CA TRP A 137 2.04 3.30 6.40
C TRP A 137 2.90 4.39 7.04
N GLY A 138 2.43 5.63 6.95
CA GLY A 138 3.03 6.76 7.65
C GLY A 138 2.04 7.90 7.79
N PHE A 139 2.28 8.76 8.77
CA PHE A 139 1.47 9.96 8.94
C PHE A 139 1.90 11.06 7.98
N VAL A 140 0.94 11.87 7.54
CA VAL A 140 1.21 13.07 6.73
C VAL A 140 1.93 14.13 7.58
N GLY A 141 1.60 14.21 8.87
CA GLY A 141 2.23 15.12 9.81
C GLY A 141 1.77 14.89 11.23
N LYS A 142 2.04 15.87 12.10
CA LYS A 142 1.63 15.82 13.51
C LYS A 142 1.21 17.19 14.01
N VAL A 143 0.33 17.18 15.01
CA VAL A 143 0.00 18.34 15.83
C VAL A 143 0.82 18.27 17.12
N GLU A 144 1.35 19.40 17.57
CA GLU A 144 2.02 19.52 18.87
C GLU A 144 1.35 20.63 19.67
N ASP A 145 0.78 20.25 20.81
CA ASP A 145 0.19 21.18 21.75
C ASP A 145 1.22 21.51 22.85
N GLU A 146 1.76 22.73 22.80
CA GLU A 146 2.71 23.24 23.81
C GLU A 146 1.96 23.68 25.08
N SER A 147 1.23 22.75 25.72
CA SER A 147 0.37 22.99 26.89
C SER A 147 1.13 23.37 28.17
N TRP A 148 2.46 23.23 28.21
CA TRP A 148 3.25 23.37 29.44
C TRP A 148 4.03 24.69 29.60
N THR A 149 3.97 25.62 28.64
CA THR A 149 4.62 26.94 28.77
C THR A 149 3.60 28.05 29.01
N ILE A 150 3.76 28.79 30.13
CA ILE A 150 2.94 29.92 30.63
C ILE A 150 2.87 31.13 29.66
N SER A 151 3.43 31.01 28.45
CA SER A 151 3.43 32.05 27.43
C SER A 151 2.83 31.52 26.14
N ASP A 152 1.52 31.74 25.97
CA ASP A 152 0.78 31.97 24.71
C ASP A 152 1.46 31.50 23.40
N LYS A 153 1.77 30.21 23.31
CA LYS A 153 2.23 29.57 22.07
C LYS A 153 1.14 28.58 21.66
N GLY A 154 0.28 29.03 20.75
CA GLY A 154 -0.80 28.22 20.20
C GLY A 154 -0.32 26.94 19.50
N THR A 155 -1.26 26.05 19.20
CA THR A 155 -1.06 24.75 18.54
C THR A 155 -0.18 24.85 17.29
N LYS A 156 0.86 24.00 17.23
CA LYS A 156 1.79 23.92 16.08
C LYS A 156 1.46 22.71 15.22
N TYR A 157 1.53 22.93 13.90
CA TYR A 157 1.28 21.90 12.89
C TYR A 157 2.58 21.61 12.13
N TYR A 158 2.97 20.34 12.07
CA TYR A 158 4.18 19.91 11.37
C TYR A 158 3.82 18.97 10.23
N LEU A 159 4.30 19.29 9.03
CA LEU A 159 4.22 18.43 7.86
C LEU A 159 5.50 17.58 7.77
N PHE A 160 5.35 16.26 7.65
CA PHE A 160 6.49 15.37 7.41
C PHE A 160 6.87 15.40 5.94
N LYS A 161 8.15 15.71 5.66
CA LYS A 161 8.69 15.82 4.30
C LYS A 161 9.61 14.66 3.93
N HIS A 162 10.07 13.91 4.93
CA HIS A 162 10.98 12.78 4.75
C HIS A 162 10.23 11.51 5.13
N VAL A 163 10.27 10.52 4.24
CA VAL A 163 9.81 9.17 4.50
C VAL A 163 11.05 8.30 4.60
N VAL A 164 11.22 7.62 5.73
CA VAL A 164 12.34 6.70 5.97
C VAL A 164 11.85 5.30 5.68
N PHE A 165 12.62 4.56 4.89
CA PHE A 165 12.30 3.21 4.46
C PHE A 165 13.35 2.24 5.02
N ASP A 166 13.05 1.64 6.18
CA ASP A 166 13.94 0.68 6.83
C ASP A 166 13.42 -0.75 6.61
N PHE A 167 13.83 -1.35 5.49
CA PHE A 167 13.43 -2.72 5.14
C PHE A 167 14.52 -3.73 5.53
N PHE A 168 14.28 -4.47 6.60
CA PHE A 168 15.15 -5.58 7.01
C PHE A 168 14.69 -6.89 6.34
N THR A 169 15.36 -7.31 5.28
CA THR A 169 15.09 -8.62 4.65
C THR A 169 16.12 -9.66 5.08
N MET A 170 15.67 -10.73 5.76
CA MET A 170 16.46 -11.95 5.99
C MET A 170 16.48 -12.78 4.70
N GLY A 171 17.32 -12.42 3.73
CA GLY A 171 17.40 -13.14 2.45
C GLY A 171 18.72 -12.92 1.74
N THR A 172 19.62 -13.88 1.87
CA THR A 172 20.92 -13.92 1.19
C THR A 172 20.78 -14.43 -0.24
N LYS A 173 21.14 -13.59 -1.20
CA LYS A 173 22.17 -13.97 -2.18
C LYS A 173 23.26 -12.91 -2.16
#